data_AF-A0A6A4L9R6-F1
#
_entry.id   AF-A0A6A4L9R6-F1
#
_cell.length_a   1.000
_cell.length_b   1.000
_cell.length_c   1.000
_cell.angle_alpha   90.00
_cell.angle_beta   90.00
_cell.angle_gamma   90.00
#
_symmetry.space_group_name_H-M   'P 1'
#
loop_
_entity.id
_entity.type
_entity.pdbx_description
1 polymer ?
#
loop_
_entity_poly.entity_id
_entity_poly.type
_entity_poly.pdbx_seq_one_letter_code
_entity_poly.pdbx_strand_id
1 'polypeptide(L)'
;MPPSLPETYPTPLFVLGFGAHPTTHEYMLVFIVYEKADIKLGKFPSKVELYTQGTRSWRSIATVGHPHHIARFNCLQAFVNGAIHWIAFVRRVVNGLTSLIMLFNMGSQVFSVMMMPAALVSQSPSSDAFAADTFMESLVLVKP
;
A
#
# COMPACT_ATOMS: atom_id res chain seq x y z
N MET A 1 3.17 21.46 5.24
CA MET A 1 3.67 20.65 6.36
C MET A 1 3.63 19.18 5.96
N PRO A 2 4.64 18.36 6.29
CA PRO A 2 4.56 16.90 6.17
C PRO A 2 3.38 16.34 6.99
N PRO A 3 2.94 15.08 6.73
CA PRO A 3 1.92 14.40 7.51
C PRO A 3 2.22 14.54 9.00
N SER A 4 1.26 15.02 9.78
CA SER A 4 1.37 14.94 11.22
C SER A 4 1.26 13.47 11.62
N LEU A 5 2.40 12.87 11.99
CA LEU A 5 2.41 11.59 12.68
C LEU A 5 1.65 11.78 14.00
N PRO A 6 0.71 10.88 14.37
CA PRO A 6 0.06 10.98 15.67
C PRO A 6 1.12 10.93 16.79
N GLU A 7 1.17 11.97 17.62
CA GLU A 7 2.23 12.19 18.62
C GLU A 7 2.13 11.27 19.86
N THR A 8 1.21 10.29 19.89
CA THR A 8 0.88 9.57 21.13
C THR A 8 0.90 8.04 20.94
N TYR A 9 2.01 7.41 21.35
CA TYR A 9 2.25 5.96 21.56
C TYR A 9 2.18 5.02 20.33
N PRO A 10 2.67 3.77 20.50
CA PRO A 10 3.88 3.27 19.84
C PRO A 10 3.85 3.42 18.31
N THR A 11 5.00 3.76 17.72
CA THR A 11 5.26 3.95 16.27
C THR A 11 4.09 3.50 15.37
N PRO A 12 3.26 4.44 14.88
CA PRO A 12 2.19 4.10 13.97
C PRO A 12 2.78 3.32 12.80
N LEU A 13 2.07 2.26 12.42
CA LEU A 13 2.46 1.43 11.31
C LEU A 13 2.13 2.20 10.03
N PHE A 14 3.13 2.57 9.24
CA PHE A 14 2.90 3.35 8.02
C PHE A 14 3.61 2.73 6.82
N VAL A 15 3.09 3.07 5.64
CA VAL A 15 3.68 2.72 4.35
C VAL A 15 3.72 3.96 3.45
N LEU A 16 4.82 4.12 2.74
CA LEU A 16 5.04 5.19 1.78
C LEU A 16 4.95 4.67 0.35
N GLY A 17 4.49 5.55 -0.53
CA GLY A 17 4.36 5.35 -1.96
C GLY A 17 4.89 6.54 -2.72
N PHE A 18 5.85 6.38 -3.62
CA PHE A 18 6.34 7.43 -4.51
C PHE A 18 6.10 7.04 -5.97
N GLY A 19 5.64 8.00 -6.78
CA GLY A 19 5.50 7.82 -8.22
C GLY A 19 5.16 9.12 -8.92
N ALA A 20 4.79 9.04 -10.20
CA ALA A 20 4.38 10.19 -11.01
C ALA A 20 2.97 10.00 -11.57
N HIS A 21 2.24 11.11 -11.75
CA HIS A 21 1.00 11.10 -12.51
C HIS A 21 1.28 10.67 -13.97
N PRO A 22 0.51 9.74 -14.57
CA PRO A 22 0.79 9.24 -15.91
C PRO A 22 0.72 10.31 -17.00
N THR A 23 -0.20 11.27 -16.87
CA THR A 23 -0.40 12.37 -17.84
C THR A 23 0.36 13.66 -17.52
N THR A 24 0.30 14.18 -16.29
CA THR A 24 0.93 15.47 -15.94
C THR A 24 2.41 15.33 -15.59
N HIS A 25 2.89 14.10 -15.38
CA HIS A 25 4.25 13.80 -14.90
C HIS A 25 4.60 14.44 -13.55
N GLU A 26 3.62 14.98 -12.83
CA GLU A 26 3.83 15.52 -11.50
C GLU A 26 4.12 14.37 -10.51
N TYR A 27 5.17 14.54 -9.72
CA TYR A 27 5.47 13.57 -8.67
C TYR A 27 4.44 13.65 -7.55
N MET A 28 4.11 12.49 -6.98
CA MET A 28 3.27 12.41 -5.80
C MET A 28 3.84 11.43 -4.78
N LEU A 29 3.53 11.70 -3.52
CA LEU A 29 3.88 10.84 -2.40
C LEU A 29 2.59 10.43 -1.67
N VAL A 30 2.31 9.14 -1.63
CA VAL A 30 1.21 8.53 -0.87
C VAL A 30 1.74 8.12 0.49
N PHE A 31 1.02 8.48 1.54
CA PHE A 31 1.33 8.11 2.91
C PHE A 31 0.13 7.42 3.53
N ILE A 32 0.28 6.15 3.90
CA ILE A 32 -0.79 5.32 4.47
C ILE A 32 -0.45 5.05 5.93
N VAL A 33 -1.35 5.40 6.83
CA VAL A 33 -1.22 5.17 8.28
C VAL A 33 -2.21 4.12 8.73
N TYR A 34 -1.71 3.18 9.52
CA TYR A 34 -2.47 2.11 10.14
C TYR A 34 -2.41 2.25 11.66
N GLU A 35 -3.54 2.57 12.28
CA GLU A 35 -3.66 2.60 13.73
C GLU A 35 -3.91 1.21 14.29
N LYS A 36 -3.26 0.85 15.41
CA LYS A 36 -3.40 -0.48 16.00
C LYS A 36 -4.85 -0.79 16.42
N ALA A 37 -5.59 0.21 16.89
CA ALA A 37 -7.00 0.07 17.27
C ALA A 37 -7.85 -0.31 16.05
N ASP A 38 -7.67 0.40 14.95
CA ASP A 38 -8.35 0.15 13.68
C ASP A 38 -8.00 -1.20 13.07
N ILE A 39 -6.72 -1.62 13.13
CA ILE A 39 -6.31 -2.97 12.73
C ILE A 39 -7.06 -4.05 13.53
N LYS A 40 -7.21 -3.86 14.85
CA LYS A 40 -7.95 -4.81 15.70
C LYS A 40 -9.43 -4.86 15.32
N LEU A 41 -10.02 -3.72 14.94
CA LEU A 41 -11.42 -3.60 14.54
C LEU A 41 -11.68 -3.94 13.06
N GLY A 42 -10.65 -4.23 12.26
CA GLY A 42 -10.80 -4.50 10.83
C GLY A 42 -11.00 -3.24 9.97
N LYS A 43 -10.74 -2.04 10.51
CA LYS A 43 -11.05 -0.74 9.90
C LYS A 43 -9.82 -0.05 9.32
N PHE A 44 -9.18 -0.63 8.30
CA PHE A 44 -7.96 -0.08 7.70
C PHE A 44 -8.12 0.18 6.19
N PRO A 45 -7.30 1.09 5.61
CA PRO A 45 -6.34 1.98 6.29
C PRO A 45 -7.02 3.08 7.13
N SER A 46 -6.37 3.54 8.20
CA SER A 46 -6.92 4.56 9.13
C SER A 46 -6.90 5.96 8.51
N LYS A 47 -5.78 6.31 7.87
CA LYS A 47 -5.58 7.60 7.21
C LYS A 47 -4.74 7.42 5.95
N VAL A 48 -5.12 8.11 4.88
CA VAL A 48 -4.32 8.20 3.66
C VAL A 48 -4.11 9.67 3.33
N GLU A 49 -2.86 10.06 3.14
CA GLU A 49 -2.48 11.41 2.73
C GLU A 49 -1.70 11.37 1.43
N LEU A 50 -1.94 12.35 0.58
CA LEU A 50 -1.28 12.51 -0.71
C LEU A 50 -0.61 13.87 -0.76
N TYR A 51 0.68 13.85 -1.07
CA TYR A 51 1.44 15.01 -1.50
C TYR A 51 1.45 15.08 -3.01
N THR A 52 1.24 16.25 -3.59
CA THR A 52 1.43 16.49 -5.02
C THR A 52 2.45 17.59 -5.25
N GLN A 53 3.41 17.35 -6.16
CA GLN A 53 4.46 18.30 -6.49
C GLN A 53 3.91 19.62 -7.04
N GLY A 54 2.85 19.57 -7.86
CA GLY A 54 2.23 20.77 -8.44
C GLY A 54 1.70 21.74 -7.39
N THR A 55 0.95 21.23 -6.41
CA THR A 55 0.39 22.05 -5.31
C THR A 55 1.37 22.28 -4.16
N ARG A 56 2.44 21.48 -4.09
CA ARG A 56 3.42 21.44 -2.99
C ARG A 56 2.78 21.27 -1.61
N SER A 57 1.65 20.57 -1.55
CA SER A 57 0.85 20.42 -0.35
C SER A 57 0.41 18.98 -0.14
N TRP A 58 0.17 18.66 1.13
CA TRP A 58 -0.46 17.41 1.55
C TRP A 58 -1.96 17.60 1.64
N ARG A 59 -2.72 16.55 1.31
CA ARG A 59 -4.16 16.49 1.55
C ARG A 59 -4.59 15.08 1.91
N SER A 60 -5.66 14.98 2.69
CA SER A 60 -6.29 13.70 3.01
C SER A 60 -7.06 13.15 1.81
N ILE A 61 -7.00 11.84 1.60
CA ILE A 61 -7.87 11.10 0.68
C ILE A 61 -8.95 10.42 1.52
N ALA A 62 -10.21 10.58 1.12
CA ALA A 62 -11.34 9.97 1.81
C ALA A 62 -11.21 8.45 1.80
N THR A 63 -11.06 7.82 2.96
CA THR A 63 -10.85 6.37 3.11
C THR A 63 -12.09 5.51 2.83
N VAL A 64 -13.23 6.13 2.54
CA VAL A 64 -14.48 5.43 2.20
C VAL A 64 -14.29 4.62 0.92
N GLY A 65 -14.59 3.32 1.00
CA GLY A 65 -14.43 2.39 -0.13
C GLY A 65 -12.98 1.95 -0.39
N HIS A 66 -12.02 2.30 0.47
CA HIS A 66 -10.67 1.78 0.36
C HIS A 66 -10.66 0.28 0.68
N PRO A 67 -9.80 -0.50 -0.01
CA PRO A 67 -9.66 -1.91 0.29
C PRO A 67 -9.21 -2.10 1.73
N HIS A 68 -9.92 -2.95 2.47
CA HIS A 68 -9.58 -3.35 3.84
C HIS A 68 -8.37 -4.29 3.85
N HIS A 69 -7.20 -3.77 3.46
CA HIS A 69 -5.93 -4.50 3.34
C HIS A 69 -4.79 -3.78 4.05
N ILE A 70 -3.91 -4.56 4.68
CA ILE A 70 -2.73 -4.06 5.39
C ILE A 70 -1.52 -4.28 4.50
N ALA A 71 -0.92 -3.20 3.99
CA ALA A 71 0.36 -3.30 3.30
C ALA A 71 1.43 -3.85 4.25
N ARG A 72 2.26 -4.77 3.75
CA ARG A 72 3.34 -5.38 4.52
C ARG A 72 4.31 -4.27 4.94
N PHE A 73 4.50 -4.11 6.25
CA PHE A 73 5.43 -3.14 6.80
C PHE A 73 6.85 -3.41 6.32
N ASN A 74 7.60 -2.36 6.00
CA ASN A 74 8.95 -2.42 5.41
C ASN A 74 9.02 -3.13 4.03
N CYS A 75 7.89 -3.35 3.35
CA CYS A 75 7.89 -3.87 1.99
C CYS A 75 8.33 -2.77 1.01
N LEU A 76 9.18 -3.14 0.06
CA LEU A 76 9.47 -2.29 -1.10
C LEU A 76 8.18 -2.02 -1.88
N GLN A 77 8.06 -0.79 -2.37
CA GLN A 77 7.05 -0.43 -3.35
C GLN A 77 7.54 -0.81 -4.75
N ALA A 78 6.59 -1.05 -5.65
CA ALA A 78 6.84 -1.11 -7.08
C ALA A 78 5.99 -0.07 -7.80
N PHE A 79 6.58 0.74 -8.69
CA PHE A 79 5.85 1.72 -9.48
C PHE A 79 5.85 1.31 -10.96
N VAL A 80 4.69 0.93 -11.47
CA VAL A 80 4.52 0.42 -12.84
C VAL A 80 3.14 0.81 -13.37
N ASN A 81 3.02 1.09 -14.67
CA ASN A 81 1.76 1.47 -15.32
C ASN A 81 0.99 2.61 -14.62
N GLY A 82 1.73 3.60 -14.10
CA GLY A 82 1.14 4.76 -13.42
C GLY A 82 0.50 4.44 -12.06
N ALA A 83 0.82 3.28 -11.46
CA ALA A 83 0.32 2.89 -10.16
C ALA A 83 1.46 2.40 -9.23
N ILE A 84 1.30 2.69 -7.94
CA ILE A 84 2.17 2.18 -6.89
C ILE A 84 1.58 0.86 -6.39
N HIS A 85 2.41 -0.15 -6.23
CA HIS A 85 2.04 -1.49 -5.82
C HIS A 85 2.76 -1.86 -4.54
N TRP A 86 2.03 -2.46 -3.61
CA TRP A 86 2.56 -3.01 -2.37
C TRP A 86 2.04 -4.44 -2.19
N ILE A 87 2.89 -5.30 -1.62
CA ILE A 87 2.41 -6.56 -1.05
C ILE A 87 1.55 -6.21 0.17
N ALA A 88 0.34 -6.75 0.23
CA ALA A 88 -0.57 -6.53 1.34
C ALA A 88 -1.25 -7.83 1.77
N PHE A 89 -1.89 -7.80 2.93
CA PHE A 89 -2.61 -8.92 3.51
C PHE A 89 -4.04 -8.57 3.83
N VAL A 90 -4.91 -9.56 3.66
CA VAL A 90 -6.28 -9.55 4.17
C VAL A 90 -6.46 -10.66 5.20
N ARG A 91 -7.15 -10.37 6.30
CA ARG A 91 -7.60 -11.39 7.24
C ARG A 91 -8.82 -12.11 6.66
N ARG A 92 -8.74 -13.42 6.51
CA ARG A 92 -9.86 -14.28 6.16
C ARG A 92 -10.38 -15.01 7.40
N VAL A 93 -11.70 -15.19 7.46
CA VAL A 93 -12.39 -15.87 8.57
C VAL A 93 -11.94 -17.32 8.72
N VAL A 94 -11.64 -18.01 7.61
CA VAL A 94 -11.41 -19.47 7.62
C VAL A 94 -9.94 -19.86 7.48
N ASN A 95 -9.08 -19.03 6.87
CA ASN A 95 -7.71 -19.43 6.46
C ASN A 95 -6.60 -18.45 6.90
N GLY A 96 -6.80 -17.67 7.96
CA GLY A 96 -5.77 -16.74 8.45
C GLY A 96 -5.49 -15.56 7.50
N LEU A 97 -4.22 -15.22 7.27
CA LEU A 97 -3.82 -14.11 6.39
C LEU A 97 -3.63 -14.59 4.94
N THR A 98 -4.17 -13.85 3.97
CA THR A 98 -3.93 -14.10 2.54
C THR A 98 -3.18 -12.92 1.93
N SER A 99 -2.08 -13.20 1.22
CA SER A 99 -1.30 -12.22 0.48
C SER A 99 -2.01 -11.80 -0.82
N LEU A 100 -1.94 -10.51 -1.13
CA LEU A 100 -2.44 -9.89 -2.34
C LEU A 100 -1.54 -8.71 -2.72
N ILE A 101 -1.77 -8.14 -3.90
CA ILE A 101 -1.12 -6.91 -4.33
C ILE A 101 -2.15 -5.78 -4.20
N MET A 102 -1.84 -4.79 -3.38
CA MET A 102 -2.61 -3.55 -3.27
C MET A 102 -1.99 -2.50 -4.19
N LEU A 103 -2.83 -1.76 -4.90
CA LEU A 103 -2.39 -0.76 -5.87
C LEU A 103 -3.01 0.59 -5.54
N PHE A 104 -2.28 1.68 -5.79
CA PHE A 104 -2.80 3.04 -5.83
C PHE A 104 -2.52 3.64 -7.21
N ASN A 105 -3.57 3.94 -7.98
CA ASN A 105 -3.42 4.56 -9.30
C ASN A 105 -3.17 6.07 -9.14
N MET A 106 -2.07 6.58 -9.72
CA MET A 106 -1.66 7.98 -9.54
C MET A 106 -2.51 8.97 -10.34
N GLY A 107 -3.18 8.52 -11.40
CA GLY A 107 -4.06 9.34 -12.22
C GLY A 107 -5.45 9.49 -11.59
N SER A 108 -6.10 8.36 -11.32
CA SER A 108 -7.44 8.35 -10.71
C SER A 108 -7.43 8.55 -9.19
N GLN A 109 -6.28 8.33 -8.53
CA GLN A 109 -6.10 8.40 -7.08
C GLN A 109 -7.02 7.43 -6.32
N VAL A 110 -7.26 6.28 -6.93
CA VAL A 110 -8.11 5.21 -6.39
C VAL A 110 -7.26 3.99 -6.05
N PHE A 111 -7.61 3.35 -4.94
CA PHE A 111 -7.02 2.07 -4.56
C PHE A 111 -7.70 0.91 -5.28
N SER A 112 -6.92 -0.13 -5.58
CA SER A 112 -7.40 -1.37 -6.19
C SER A 112 -6.61 -2.55 -5.68
N VAL A 113 -7.03 -3.75 -6.06
CA VAL A 113 -6.48 -5.00 -5.55
C VAL A 113 -6.32 -5.99 -6.69
N MET A 114 -5.18 -6.67 -6.69
CA MET A 114 -4.91 -7.80 -7.56
C MET A 114 -4.59 -9.02 -6.69
N MET A 115 -5.22 -10.14 -7.00
CA MET A 115 -4.94 -11.41 -6.31
C MET A 115 -3.53 -11.89 -6.66
N MET A 116 -2.83 -12.48 -5.68
CA MET A 116 -1.58 -13.16 -5.96
C MET A 116 -1.82 -14.29 -6.98
N PRO A 117 -0.93 -14.47 -7.97
CA PRO A 117 -0.92 -15.66 -8.80
C PRO A 117 -0.93 -16.93 -7.94
N ALA A 118 -1.75 -17.92 -8.28
CA ALA A 118 -1.96 -19.12 -7.47
C ALA A 118 -0.65 -19.86 -7.12
N ALA A 119 0.34 -19.81 -8.02
CA ALA A 119 1.68 -20.39 -7.83
C ALA A 119 2.47 -19.78 -6.64
N LEU A 120 2.11 -18.57 -6.21
CA LEU A 120 2.76 -17.85 -5.10
C LEU A 120 1.97 -17.97 -3.78
N VAL A 121 0.74 -18.50 -3.82
CA VAL A 121 -0.15 -18.64 -2.65
C VAL A 121 0.12 -19.94 -1.87
N SER A 122 0.74 -20.94 -2.50
CA SER A 122 1.01 -22.26 -1.89
C SER A 122 2.31 -22.34 -1.07
N GLN A 123 3.11 -21.27 -1.02
CA GLN A 123 4.28 -21.19 -0.13
C GLN A 123 3.81 -20.65 1.23
N SER A 124 3.99 -21.46 2.27
CA SER A 124 3.31 -21.38 3.56
C SER A 124 3.47 -20.04 4.32
N PRO A 125 2.61 -19.73 5.32
CA PRO A 125 2.60 -18.45 6.03
C PRO A 125 3.77 -18.27 7.02
N SER A 126 4.62 -19.28 7.16
CA SER A 126 5.75 -19.27 8.08
C SER A 126 7.06 -19.06 7.31
N SER A 127 7.53 -17.82 7.33
CA SER A 127 8.90 -17.36 7.03
C SER A 127 9.31 -16.92 5.62
N ASP A 128 8.48 -17.01 4.58
CA ASP A 128 8.90 -16.53 3.25
C ASP A 128 8.39 -15.10 2.96
N ALA A 129 9.25 -14.12 3.21
CA ALA A 129 8.98 -12.71 2.97
C ALA A 129 9.14 -12.35 1.48
N PHE A 130 8.08 -12.48 0.67
CA PHE A 130 8.09 -11.92 -0.68
C PHE A 130 8.18 -10.38 -0.68
N ALA A 131 9.03 -9.86 -1.56
CA ALA A 131 9.10 -8.44 -1.93
C ALA A 131 8.52 -8.24 -3.34
N ALA A 132 7.82 -7.13 -3.57
CA ALA A 132 7.52 -6.68 -4.91
C ALA A 132 8.68 -5.83 -5.42
N ASP A 133 9.14 -6.10 -6.63
CA ASP A 133 10.14 -5.32 -7.34
C ASP A 133 9.65 -5.10 -8.79
N THR A 134 10.33 -4.22 -9.52
CA THR A 134 10.08 -3.98 -10.94
C THR A 134 11.27 -4.44 -11.75
N PHE A 135 11.03 -5.26 -12.77
CA PHE A 135 12.01 -5.54 -13.81
C PHE A 135 11.46 -5.06 -15.16
N MET A 136 12.14 -4.08 -15.76
CA MET A 136 11.67 -3.34 -16.93
C MET A 136 10.28 -2.74 -16.70
N GLU A 137 9.25 -3.22 -17.41
CA GLU A 137 7.86 -2.77 -17.35
C GLU A 137 6.96 -3.75 -16.59
N SER A 138 7.53 -4.78 -15.97
CA SER A 138 6.79 -5.84 -15.31
C SER A 138 6.99 -5.82 -13.80
N LEU A 139 5.90 -6.09 -13.09
CA LEU A 139 5.96 -6.36 -11.66
C LEU A 139 6.55 -7.76 -11.45
N VAL A 140 7.64 -7.84 -10.71
CA VAL A 140 8.28 -9.11 -10.33
C VAL A 140 8.10 -9.31 -8.84
N LEU A 141 7.64 -10.51 -8.45
CA LEU A 141 7.70 -10.91 -7.05
C LEU A 141 9.03 -11.63 -6.82
N VAL A 142 9.84 -11.07 -5.93
CA VAL A 142 11.15 -11.65 -5.58
C VAL A 142 11.03 -12.33 -4.21
N LYS A 143 11.56 -13.54 -4.12
CA LYS A 143 11.85 -14.21 -2.85
C LYS A 143 13.30 -13.85 -2.49
N PRO A 144 13.56 -13.15 -1.39
CA PRO A 144 14.92 -12.79 -0.96
C PRO A 144 15.74 -14.03 -0.63
#